data_AF-A0A1J3CSS8-F1
#
_entry.id   AF-A0A1J3CSS8-F1
#
_cell.length_a   1.000
_cell.length_b   1.000
_cell.length_c   1.000
_cell.angle_alpha   90.00
_cell.angle_beta   90.00
_cell.angle_gamma   90.00
#
_symmetry.space_group_name_H-M   'P 1'
#
loop_
_entity.id
_entity.type
_entity.pdbx_description
1 polymer ?
#
loop_
_entity_poly.entity_id
_entity_poly.type
_entity_poly.pdbx_seq_one_letter_code
_entity_poly.pdbx_strand_id
1 'polypeptide(L)' 'SGTRKAIIVHVPYRLLKQFHKIQSRLVRELEKKFSGKDVVFVANRRILPPPKNGKSISRPRSRTLTAVHDAILDDLVFP' A
#
# COMPACT_ATOMS: atom_id res chain seq x y z
N SER A 1 16.42 -8.62 18.05
CA SER A 1 16.94 -9.40 16.92
C SER A 1 16.46 -8.73 15.64
N GLY A 2 17.26 -7.83 15.05
CA GLY A 2 16.75 -6.75 14.18
C GLY A 2 17.50 -6.59 12.86
N THR A 3 17.91 -7.68 12.23
CA THR A 3 18.72 -7.65 10.99
C THR A 3 17.94 -8.01 9.72
N ARG A 4 16.65 -8.36 9.83
CA ARG A 4 15.82 -8.70 8.67
C ARG A 4 15.34 -7.42 7.99
N LYS A 5 15.70 -7.24 6.72
CA LYS A 5 15.28 -6.10 5.91
C LYS A 5 14.03 -6.48 5.12
N ALA A 6 13.02 -5.63 5.14
CA ALA A 6 11.82 -5.78 4.32
C ALA A 6 11.94 -4.96 3.03
N ILE A 7 11.30 -5.44 1.96
CA ILE A 7 11.19 -4.77 0.67
C ILE A 7 9.73 -4.35 0.50
N ILE A 8 9.51 -3.04 0.32
CA ILE A 8 8.18 -2.48 0.08
C ILE A 8 8.04 -2.20 -1.42
N VAL A 9 7.03 -2.78 -2.05
CA VAL A 9 6.71 -2.58 -3.46
C VAL A 9 5.49 -1.68 -3.57
N HIS A 10 5.71 -0.45 -4.06
CA HIS A 10 4.63 0.49 -4.29
C HIS A 10 3.90 0.19 -5.60
N VAL A 11 2.62 -0.16 -5.51
CA VAL A 11 1.77 -0.48 -6.67
C VAL A 11 0.75 0.64 -6.90
N PRO A 12 0.49 1.08 -8.13
CA PRO A 12 -0.62 2.00 -8.39
C PRO A 12 -1.95 1.43 -7.90
N TYR A 13 -2.76 2.22 -7.17
CA TYR A 13 -4.03 1.75 -6.57
C TYR A 13 -4.97 1.04 -7.57
N ARG A 14 -4.96 1.44 -8.85
CA ARG A 14 -5.78 0.80 -9.90
C ARG A 14 -5.40 -0.67 -10.16
N LEU A 15 -4.15 -1.05 -9.94
CA LEU A 15 -3.63 -2.40 -10.19
C LEU A 15 -3.65 -3.27 -8.94
N LEU A 16 -3.87 -2.71 -7.76
CA LEU A 16 -3.82 -3.43 -6.47
C LEU A 16 -4.66 -4.71 -6.49
N LYS A 17 -5.89 -4.66 -7.01
CA LYS A 17 -6.78 -5.84 -7.05
C LYS A 17 -6.20 -6.99 -7.87
N GLN A 18 -5.47 -6.68 -8.94
CA GLN A 18 -4.79 -7.70 -9.75
C GLN A 18 -3.61 -8.29 -8.99
N PHE A 19 -2.80 -7.46 -8.34
CA PHE A 19 -1.68 -7.91 -7.51
C PHE A 19 -2.14 -8.76 -6.32
N HIS A 20 -3.21 -8.38 -5.64
CA HIS A 20 -3.82 -9.16 -4.54
C HIS A 20 -4.23 -10.56 -5.00
N LYS A 21 -4.71 -10.71 -6.24
CA LYS A 21 -5.11 -12.03 -6.78
C LYS A 21 -3.92 -12.99 -6.95
N ILE A 22 -2.73 -12.47 -7.26
CA ILE A 22 -1.51 -13.25 -7.49
C ILE A 22 -0.50 -13.15 -6.34
N GLN A 23 -0.87 -12.48 -5.24
CA GLN A 23 0.03 -12.06 -4.17
C GLN A 23 0.81 -13.23 -3.57
N SER A 24 0.14 -14.30 -3.16
CA SER A 24 0.79 -15.47 -2.54
C SER A 24 1.90 -16.09 -3.40
N ARG A 25 1.69 -16.19 -4.71
CA ARG A 25 2.70 -16.71 -5.65
C ARG A 25 3.85 -15.72 -5.82
N LEU A 26 3.52 -14.45 -6.00
CA LEU A 26 4.49 -13.39 -6.26
C LEU A 26 5.39 -13.14 -5.04
N VAL A 27 4.83 -13.08 -3.84
CA VAL A 27 5.57 -12.96 -2.57
C VAL A 27 6.56 -14.12 -2.46
N ARG A 28 6.09 -15.37 -2.61
CA ARG A 28 6.95 -16.55 -2.51
C ARG A 28 8.13 -16.53 -3.49
N GLU A 29 7.90 -16.14 -4.74
CA GLU A 29 8.96 -16.04 -5.74
C GLU A 29 9.96 -14.93 -5.43
N LEU A 30 9.48 -13.78 -4.98
CA LEU A 30 10.34 -12.64 -4.63
C LEU A 30 11.13 -12.92 -3.36
N GLU A 31 10.52 -13.49 -2.32
CA GLU A 31 11.22 -13.91 -1.11
C GLU A 31 12.32 -14.93 -1.43
N LYS A 32 12.05 -15.88 -2.34
CA LYS A 32 13.07 -16.83 -2.81
C LYS A 32 14.22 -16.13 -3.54
N LYS A 33 13.93 -15.13 -4.40
CA LYS A 33 14.95 -14.39 -5.17
C LYS A 33 15.76 -13.42 -4.31
N PHE A 34 15.13 -12.81 -3.30
CA PHE A 34 15.73 -11.79 -2.44
C PHE A 34 16.26 -12.34 -1.12
N SER A 35 16.64 -13.63 -1.11
CA SER A 35 17.30 -14.30 0.00
C SER A 35 16.50 -14.29 1.31
N GLY A 36 15.19 -14.51 1.23
CA GLY A 36 14.30 -14.62 2.39
C GLY A 36 14.01 -13.30 3.12
N LYS A 37 14.22 -12.17 2.44
CA LYS A 37 13.73 -10.84 2.86
C LYS A 37 12.23 -10.78 2.67
N ASP A 38 11.53 -10.21 3.65
CA ASP A 38 10.07 -10.09 3.62
C ASP A 38 9.66 -9.08 2.55
N VAL A 39 8.72 -9.44 1.67
CA VAL A 39 8.27 -8.59 0.55
C VAL A 39 6.82 -8.24 0.76
N VAL A 40 6.50 -6.93 0.80
CA VAL A 40 5.14 -6.43 1.03
C VAL A 40 4.72 -5.48 -0.07
N PHE A 41 3.48 -5.64 -0.55
CA PHE A 41 2.87 -4.78 -1.55
C PHE A 41 2.03 -3.72 -0.88
N VAL A 42 2.21 -2.45 -1.25
CA VAL A 42 1.44 -1.33 -0.72
C VAL A 42 0.93 -0.48 -1.88
N ALA A 43 -0.36 -0.16 -1.89
CA ALA A 43 -0.87 0.77 -2.89
C ALA A 43 -0.39 2.20 -2.65
N ASN A 44 0.02 2.85 -3.75
CA ASN A 44 0.27 4.27 -3.79
C ASN A 44 -1.08 5.02 -3.79
N ARG A 45 -1.50 5.46 -2.60
CA ARG A 45 -2.71 6.26 -2.36
C ARG A 45 -2.32 7.73 -2.15
N ARG A 46 -3.04 8.65 -2.81
CA ARG A 46 -2.80 10.09 -2.70
C ARG A 46 -3.60 10.70 -1.55
N ILE A 47 -2.90 11.28 -0.57
CA ILE A 47 -3.50 12.13 0.45
C ILE A 47 -3.76 13.52 -0.14
N LEU A 48 -4.96 14.04 0.06
CA LEU A 48 -5.30 15.43 -0.26
C LEU A 48 -5.38 16.26 1.02
N PRO A 49 -4.80 17.47 1.04
CA PRO A 49 -5.01 18.39 2.15
C PRO A 49 -6.49 18.79 2.24
N PRO A 50 -6.98 19.14 3.44
CA PRO A 50 -8.31 19.70 3.58
C PRO A 50 -8.47 20.95 2.69
N PRO A 51 -9.67 21.21 2.14
CA PRO A 51 -9.89 22.38 1.31
C PRO A 51 -9.63 23.65 2.14
N LYS A 52 -8.89 24.60 1.57
CA LYS A 52 -8.73 25.94 2.16
C LYS A 52 -10.05 26.71 1.99
N ASN A 53 -10.36 27.59 2.94
CA ASN A 53 -11.56 28.43 2.95
C ASN A 53 -11.80 29.06 1.56
N GLY A 54 -13.03 28.92 1.04
CA GLY A 54 -13.44 29.49 -0.25
C GLY A 54 -13.36 28.58 -1.47
N LYS A 55 -12.90 27.32 -1.35
CA LYS A 55 -12.92 26.34 -2.46
C LYS A 55 -14.14 25.42 -2.35
N SER A 56 -14.93 25.29 -3.43
CA SER A 56 -16.13 24.43 -3.49
C SER A 56 -15.83 22.94 -3.61
N ILE A 57 -14.58 22.54 -3.79
CA ILE A 57 -14.21 21.14 -4.04
C ILE A 57 -14.08 20.41 -2.71
N SER A 58 -15.11 19.63 -2.37
CA SER A 58 -15.08 18.72 -1.23
C SER A 58 -14.04 17.63 -1.42
N ARG A 59 -13.22 17.39 -0.38
CA ARG A 59 -12.23 16.32 -0.37
C ARG A 59 -12.93 14.97 -0.16
N PRO A 60 -12.72 13.97 -1.04
CA PRO A 60 -13.23 12.61 -0.79
C PRO A 60 -12.63 12.01 0.48
N ARG A 61 -13.44 11.32 1.29
CA ARG A 61 -12.99 10.64 2.53
C ARG A 61 -11.83 9.66 2.27
N SER A 62 -11.83 8.99 1.11
CA SER A 62 -10.78 8.06 0.67
C SER A 62 -9.39 8.69 0.47
N ARG A 63 -9.29 10.03 0.45
CA ARG A 63 -8.03 10.78 0.31
C ARG A 63 -7.65 11.56 1.56
N THR A 64 -8.22 11.20 2.72
CA THR A 64 -7.85 11.78 4.01
C THR A 64 -6.62 11.08 4.59
N LEU A 65 -5.89 11.74 5.49
CA LEU A 65 -4.69 11.19 6.14
C LEU A 65 -5.01 9.85 6.84
N THR A 66 -6.04 9.86 7.69
CA THR A 66 -6.45 8.69 8.48
C THR A 66 -6.89 7.54 7.58
N ALA A 67 -7.84 7.76 6.67
CA ALA A 67 -8.35 6.70 5.81
C ALA A 67 -7.28 6.10 4.88
N VAL A 68 -6.29 6.90 4.45
CA VAL A 68 -5.17 6.39 3.66
C VAL A 68 -4.23 5.53 4.52
N HIS A 69 -3.95 5.93 5.76
CA HIS A 69 -3.12 5.13 6.66
C HIS A 69 -3.80 3.83 7.09
N ASP A 70 -5.10 3.84 7.38
CA ASP A 70 -5.87 2.64 7.68
C ASP A 70 -5.79 1.65 6.49
N ALA A 71 -6.01 2.15 5.27
CA ALA A 71 -5.91 1.31 4.07
C ALA A 71 -4.48 0.84 3.74
N ILE A 72 -3.44 1.53 4.23
CA ILE A 72 -2.06 1.04 4.13
C ILE A 72 -1.85 -0.11 5.12
N LEU A 73 -2.40 -0.03 6.34
CA LEU A 73 -2.34 -1.14 7.30
C LEU A 73 -3.04 -2.38 6.74
N ASP A 74 -4.19 -2.22 6.11
CA ASP A 74 -4.92 -3.31 5.45
C ASP A 74 -4.09 -3.99 4.36
N ASP A 75 -3.33 -3.22 3.56
CA ASP A 75 -2.44 -3.80 2.54
C ASP A 75 -1.28 -4.58 3.16
N LEU A 76 -0.74 -4.12 4.29
CA LEU A 76 0.37 -4.78 4.97
C LEU A 76 -0.01 -6.15 5.55
N VAL A 77 -1.28 -6.34 5.91
CA VAL A 77 -1.79 -7.58 6.50
C VAL A 77 -2.56 -8.45 5.49
N PHE A 78 -2.56 -8.08 4.21
CA PHE A 78 -3.28 -8.83 3.17
C PHE A 78 -2.62 -10.21 2.92
N PRO A 79 -3.39 -11.30 2.85
CA PRO A 79 -2.87 -12.66 2.68
C PRO A 79 -2.36 -12.99 1.27
#